data_AF-A0A9W6YLK6-F1
#
_entry.id   AF-A0A9W6YLK6-F1
#
_cell.length_a   1.000
_cell.length_b   1.000
_cell.length_c   1.000
_cell.angle_alpha   90.00
_cell.angle_beta   90.00
_cell.angle_gamma   90.00
#
_symmetry.space_group_name_H-M   'P 1'
#
loop_
_entity.id
_entity.type
_entity.pdbx_description
1 polymer ?
#
loop_
_entity_poly.entity_id
_entity_poly.type
_entity_poly.pdbx_seq_one_letter_code
_entity_poly.pdbx_strand_id
1 'polypeptide(L)'
;MPTTPISKMASRRNAIPLWKKKDVLNWINTTGKGIPSRAEAHFRNQGWALDPGTVRRWWRSREDIWAAKPHQQRLSGGGRKKTLGVLEDLLLEFIVMRRLKKEKVTREWIAVQALELYAEIDDGPTRTF
;
A
#
# COMPACT_ATOMS: atom_id res chain seq x y z
N MET A 1 45.15 -14.63 -3.92
CA MET A 1 43.94 -14.86 -3.11
C MET A 1 43.00 -13.68 -3.31
N PRO A 2 42.03 -13.71 -4.25
CA PRO A 2 41.08 -12.61 -4.40
C PRO A 2 39.88 -12.83 -3.48
N THR A 3 39.68 -11.93 -2.52
CA THR A 3 38.49 -11.87 -1.68
C THR A 3 37.34 -11.23 -2.46
N THR A 4 36.32 -12.02 -2.77
CA THR A 4 35.07 -11.57 -3.41
C THR A 4 34.34 -10.56 -2.50
N PRO A 5 33.91 -9.40 -3.01
CA PRO A 5 33.07 -8.50 -2.22
C PRO A 5 31.68 -9.12 -2.06
N ILE A 6 31.24 -9.29 -0.81
CA ILE A 6 29.86 -9.69 -0.48
C ILE A 6 28.95 -8.55 -0.93
N SER A 7 28.32 -8.73 -2.09
CA SER A 7 27.23 -7.87 -2.56
C SER A 7 26.11 -7.90 -1.52
N LYS A 8 25.99 -6.81 -0.76
CA LYS A 8 24.90 -6.58 0.19
C LYS A 8 23.62 -6.34 -0.65
N MET A 9 23.01 -7.42 -1.14
CA MET A 9 21.73 -7.35 -1.83
C MET A 9 20.75 -6.62 -0.92
N ALA A 10 20.31 -5.44 -1.36
CA ALA A 10 19.26 -4.70 -0.69
C ALA A 10 18.04 -5.61 -0.58
N SER A 11 17.73 -6.07 0.64
CA SER A 11 16.54 -6.86 0.91
C SER A 11 15.33 -6.04 0.45
N ARG A 12 14.74 -6.46 -0.67
CA ARG A 12 13.53 -5.82 -1.19
C ARG A 12 12.45 -6.03 -0.14
N ARG A 13 11.96 -4.94 0.47
CA ARG A 13 10.81 -4.98 1.38
C ARG A 13 9.58 -5.39 0.57
N ASN A 14 9.32 -6.69 0.51
CA ASN A 14 8.12 -7.22 -0.11
C ASN A 14 6.92 -6.83 0.76
N ALA A 15 5.95 -6.15 0.16
CA ALA A 15 4.70 -5.83 0.82
C ALA A 15 4.00 -7.14 1.20
N ILE A 16 3.67 -7.29 2.48
CA ILE A 16 2.96 -8.48 2.97
C ILE A 16 1.47 -8.30 2.62
N PRO A 17 0.88 -9.21 1.82
CA PRO A 17 -0.51 -9.10 1.39
C PRO A 17 -1.46 -9.25 2.57
N LEU A 18 -2.65 -8.67 2.48
CA LEU A 18 -3.63 -8.67 3.58
C LEU A 18 -4.07 -10.07 3.97
N TRP A 19 -4.26 -11.00 3.03
CA TRP A 19 -4.62 -12.38 3.35
C TRP A 19 -3.62 -13.04 4.31
N LYS A 20 -2.32 -12.78 4.14
CA LYS A 20 -1.27 -13.36 4.99
C LYS A 20 -1.27 -12.72 6.37
N LYS A 21 -1.64 -11.43 6.47
CA LYS A 21 -1.88 -10.78 7.77
C LYS A 21 -3.11 -11.37 8.47
N LYS A 22 -4.19 -11.61 7.72
CA LYS A 22 -5.41 -12.25 8.24
C LYS A 22 -5.11 -13.65 8.79
N ASP A 23 -4.27 -14.42 8.11
CA ASP A 23 -3.84 -15.74 8.57
C ASP A 23 -3.11 -15.66 9.92
N VAL A 24 -2.17 -14.71 10.08
CA VAL A 24 -1.50 -14.45 11.37
C VAL A 24 -2.51 -14.06 12.46
N LEU A 25 -3.44 -13.16 12.15
CA LEU A 25 -4.46 -12.72 13.11
C LEU A 25 -5.40 -13.85 13.50
N ASN A 26 -5.78 -14.70 12.54
CA ASN A 26 -6.61 -15.88 12.78
C ASN A 26 -5.90 -16.86 13.72
N TRP A 27 -4.62 -17.14 13.48
CA TRP A 27 -3.82 -17.97 14.37
C TRP A 27 -3.71 -17.38 15.78
N ILE A 28 -3.51 -16.06 15.90
CA ILE A 28 -3.48 -15.41 17.22
C ILE A 28 -4.82 -15.57 17.95
N ASN A 29 -5.94 -15.41 17.24
CA ASN A 29 -7.28 -15.56 17.81
C ASN A 29 -7.57 -17.00 18.28
N THR A 30 -7.20 -18.01 17.49
CA THR A 30 -7.57 -19.40 17.77
C THR A 30 -6.55 -20.13 18.64
N THR A 31 -5.30 -20.21 18.18
CA THR A 31 -4.22 -20.96 18.84
C THR A 31 -3.43 -20.09 19.81
N GLY A 32 -3.19 -18.83 19.43
CA GLY A 32 -2.36 -17.89 20.18
C GLY A 32 -3.01 -17.34 21.46
N LYS A 33 -4.29 -17.66 21.73
CA LYS A 33 -5.09 -17.16 22.87
C LYS A 33 -5.12 -15.62 22.95
N GLY A 34 -5.10 -14.96 21.80
CA GLY A 34 -5.06 -13.50 21.72
C GLY A 34 -3.69 -12.86 22.04
N ILE A 35 -2.62 -13.64 22.15
CA ILE A 35 -1.27 -13.14 22.51
C ILE A 35 -0.40 -13.01 21.26
N PRO A 36 -0.12 -11.79 20.77
CA PRO A 36 0.59 -11.59 19.50
C PRO A 36 2.04 -12.08 19.52
N SER A 37 2.72 -12.00 20.67
CA SER A 37 4.11 -12.43 20.82
C SER A 37 4.30 -13.93 20.54
N ARG A 38 3.26 -14.75 20.68
CA ARG A 38 3.33 -16.19 20.39
C ARG A 38 3.38 -16.49 18.89
N ALA A 39 2.83 -15.60 18.06
CA ALA A 39 2.79 -15.82 16.61
C ALA A 39 4.19 -15.78 16.00
N GLU A 40 5.10 -14.98 16.57
CA GLU A 40 6.49 -14.91 16.11
C GLU A 40 7.14 -16.30 16.11
N ALA A 41 7.11 -17.00 17.24
CA ALA A 41 7.73 -18.32 17.38
C ALA A 41 7.10 -19.34 16.43
N HIS A 42 5.76 -19.32 16.32
CA HIS A 42 5.04 -20.21 15.42
C HIS A 42 5.43 -20.01 13.95
N PHE A 43 5.34 -18.77 13.44
CA PHE A 43 5.64 -18.50 12.03
C PHE A 43 7.14 -18.59 11.73
N ARG A 44 8.02 -18.33 12.70
CA ARG A 44 9.46 -18.57 12.55
C ARG A 44 9.74 -20.05 12.32
N ASN A 45 9.10 -20.96 13.05
CA ASN A 45 9.23 -22.40 12.83
C ASN A 45 8.71 -22.85 11.46
N GLN A 46 7.79 -22.10 10.86
CA GLN A 46 7.28 -22.30 9.50
C GLN A 46 8.15 -21.62 8.43
N GLY A 47 9.35 -21.14 8.78
CA GLY A 47 10.29 -20.48 7.87
C GLY A 47 9.95 -19.01 7.57
N TRP A 48 9.03 -18.40 8.32
CA TRP A 48 8.65 -17.00 8.15
C TRP A 48 9.07 -16.15 9.35
N ALA A 49 10.20 -15.47 9.21
CA ALA A 49 10.68 -14.51 10.19
C ALA A 49 9.80 -13.25 10.21
N LEU A 50 8.85 -13.21 11.15
CA LEU A 50 8.01 -12.05 11.43
C LEU A 50 8.66 -11.13 12.47
N ASP A 51 8.67 -9.84 12.19
CA ASP A 51 9.06 -8.83 13.20
C ASP A 51 7.96 -8.72 14.29
N PRO A 52 8.30 -8.86 15.59
CA PRO A 52 7.33 -8.79 16.68
C PRO A 52 6.60 -7.45 16.77
N GLY A 53 7.30 -6.36 16.45
CA GLY A 53 6.70 -5.02 16.43
C GLY A 53 5.60 -4.91 15.39
N THR A 54 5.81 -5.53 14.23
CA THR A 54 4.87 -5.60 13.11
C THR A 54 3.64 -6.43 13.47
N VAL A 55 3.83 -7.60 14.08
CA VAL A 55 2.71 -8.46 14.53
C VAL A 55 1.85 -7.73 15.57
N ARG A 56 2.47 -7.08 16.56
CA ARG A 56 1.74 -6.26 17.55
C ARG A 56 1.00 -5.09 16.91
N ARG A 57 1.56 -4.49 15.86
CA ARG A 57 0.89 -3.41 15.11
C ARG A 57 -0.35 -3.93 14.39
N TRP A 58 -0.24 -5.06 13.69
CA TRP A 58 -1.40 -5.67 13.03
C TRP A 58 -2.48 -6.08 14.01
N TRP A 59 -2.09 -6.59 15.19
CA TRP A 59 -3.04 -6.95 16.23
C TRP A 59 -3.85 -5.74 16.76
N ARG A 60 -3.20 -4.58 16.88
CA ARG A 60 -3.89 -3.33 17.28
C ARG A 60 -4.86 -2.85 16.21
N SER A 61 -4.52 -2.98 14.93
CA SER A 61 -5.38 -2.60 13.79
C SER A 61 -6.10 -3.81 13.17
N ARG A 62 -6.42 -4.84 13.98
CA ARG A 62 -6.92 -6.12 13.46
C ARG A 62 -8.31 -6.00 12.81
N GLU A 63 -9.16 -5.13 13.35
CA GLU A 63 -10.52 -4.89 12.83
C GLU A 63 -10.45 -4.30 11.42
N ASP A 64 -9.58 -3.31 11.20
CA ASP A 64 -9.34 -2.71 9.88
C ASP A 64 -8.80 -3.74 8.88
N ILE A 65 -7.88 -4.61 9.34
CA ILE A 65 -7.32 -5.68 8.50
C ILE A 65 -8.40 -6.69 8.13
N TRP A 66 -9.31 -7.03 9.04
CA TRP A 66 -10.44 -7.92 8.78
C TRP A 66 -11.45 -7.32 7.81
N ALA A 67 -11.80 -6.05 7.98
CA ALA A 67 -12.74 -5.31 7.14
C ALA A 67 -12.22 -5.10 5.70
N ALA A 68 -10.90 -5.07 5.50
CA ALA A 68 -10.30 -4.87 4.19
C ALA A 68 -10.50 -6.06 3.24
N LYS A 69 -10.58 -5.80 1.93
CA LYS A 69 -10.79 -6.86 0.93
C LYS A 69 -9.52 -7.74 0.82
N PRO A 70 -9.63 -9.08 0.71
CA PRO A 70 -8.47 -9.98 0.74
C PRO A 70 -7.41 -9.72 -0.34
N HIS A 71 -7.81 -9.23 -1.52
CA HIS A 71 -6.93 -8.93 -2.64
C HIS A 71 -6.21 -7.58 -2.51
N GLN A 72 -6.58 -6.73 -1.55
CA GLN A 72 -5.91 -5.46 -1.33
C GLN A 72 -4.54 -5.68 -0.69
N GLN A 73 -3.53 -4.97 -1.17
CA GLN A 73 -2.17 -4.99 -0.59
C GLN A 73 -2.05 -4.03 0.61
N ARG A 74 -2.97 -3.06 0.72
CA ARG A 74 -2.95 -1.98 1.71
C ARG A 74 -4.35 -1.73 2.27
N LEU A 75 -4.41 -1.27 3.52
CA LEU A 75 -5.64 -0.73 4.10
C LEU A 75 -6.04 0.56 3.36
N SER A 76 -7.33 0.83 3.29
CA SER A 76 -7.85 2.12 2.82
C SER A 76 -7.22 3.26 3.63
N GLY A 77 -6.87 4.36 2.98
CA GLY A 77 -6.20 5.49 3.64
C GLY A 77 -4.72 5.27 4.01
N GLY A 78 -4.18 4.04 3.92
CA GLY A 78 -2.76 3.75 4.14
C GLY A 78 -1.83 4.14 2.97
N GLY A 79 -2.37 4.86 1.98
CA GLY A 79 -1.64 5.43 0.86
C GLY A 79 -0.96 6.75 1.20
N ARG A 80 -0.22 7.30 0.24
CA ARG A 80 0.20 8.71 0.32
C ARG A 80 -1.07 9.56 0.29
N LYS A 81 -1.19 10.53 1.21
CA LYS A 81 -2.27 11.51 1.16
C LYS A 81 -2.16 12.33 -0.11
N LYS A 82 -3.30 12.70 -0.69
CA LYS A 82 -3.34 13.55 -1.89
C LYS A 82 -2.64 14.87 -1.59
N THR A 83 -1.77 15.30 -2.50
CA THR A 83 -1.05 16.58 -2.40
C THR A 83 -1.84 17.67 -3.14
N LEU A 84 -2.44 17.33 -4.29
CA LEU A 84 -3.30 18.22 -5.08
C LEU A 84 -4.69 17.60 -5.19
N GLY A 85 -5.49 17.72 -4.12
CA GLY A 85 -6.76 16.97 -3.94
C GLY A 85 -7.64 16.87 -5.19
N VAL A 86 -8.15 18.01 -5.68
CA VAL A 86 -9.07 18.09 -6.82
C VAL A 86 -8.41 17.62 -8.11
N LEU A 87 -7.17 18.04 -8.36
CA LEU A 87 -6.43 17.66 -9.57
C LEU A 87 -6.17 16.14 -9.62
N GLU A 88 -5.78 15.54 -8.51
CA GLU A 88 -5.54 14.09 -8.41
C GLU A 88 -6.82 13.28 -8.62
N ASP A 89 -7.98 13.82 -8.22
CA ASP A 89 -9.29 13.20 -8.46
C ASP A 89 -9.70 13.25 -9.94
N LEU A 90 -9.59 14.42 -10.56
CA LEU A 90 -9.87 14.58 -11.99
C LEU A 90 -8.93 13.72 -12.84
N LEU A 91 -7.63 13.74 -12.54
CA LEU A 91 -6.64 12.91 -13.26
C LEU A 91 -6.94 11.42 -13.13
N LEU A 92 -7.42 10.96 -11.96
CA LEU A 92 -7.84 9.58 -11.78
C LEU A 92 -9.04 9.23 -12.67
N GLU A 93 -10.02 10.12 -12.77
CA GLU A 93 -11.19 9.94 -13.64
C GLU A 93 -10.79 9.81 -15.12
N PHE A 94 -9.92 10.70 -15.61
CA PHE A 94 -9.36 10.60 -16.97
C PHE A 94 -8.63 9.28 -17.21
N ILE A 95 -7.82 8.81 -16.25
CA ILE A 95 -7.14 7.51 -16.35
C ILE A 95 -8.15 6.36 -16.43
N VAL A 96 -9.20 6.39 -15.61
CA VAL A 96 -10.25 5.36 -15.61
C VAL A 96 -10.97 5.34 -16.95
N MET A 97 -11.43 6.50 -17.43
CA MET A 97 -12.14 6.61 -18.71
C MET A 97 -11.30 6.12 -19.88
N ARG A 98 -10.01 6.49 -19.92
CA ARG A 98 -9.07 6.02 -20.96
C ARG A 98 -8.86 4.50 -20.93
N ARG A 99 -8.77 3.91 -19.72
CA ARG A 99 -8.66 2.44 -19.55
C ARG A 99 -9.93 1.72 -19.94
N LEU A 100 -11.11 2.29 -19.67
CA LEU A 100 -12.38 1.73 -20.11
C LEU A 100 -12.47 1.67 -21.64
N LYS A 101 -11.88 2.66 -22.33
CA LYS A 101 -11.71 2.66 -23.79
C LYS A 101 -10.61 1.71 -24.29
N LYS A 102 -9.95 0.96 -23.40
CA LYS A 102 -8.79 0.09 -23.68
C LYS A 102 -7.60 0.82 -24.30
N GLU A 103 -7.51 2.13 -24.09
CA GLU A 103 -6.40 2.95 -24.56
C GLU A 103 -5.22 2.84 -23.59
N LYS A 104 -4.00 2.95 -24.13
CA LYS A 104 -2.79 2.91 -23.31
C LYS A 104 -2.69 4.17 -22.46
N VAL A 105 -2.45 3.98 -21.16
CA VAL A 105 -2.11 5.03 -20.20
C VAL A 105 -0.61 4.96 -19.95
N THR A 106 0.15 5.91 -20.49
CA THR A 106 1.59 6.05 -20.27
C THR A 106 1.88 7.09 -19.19
N ARG A 107 3.08 7.05 -18.59
CA ARG A 107 3.51 8.08 -17.63
C ARG A 107 3.59 9.47 -18.26
N GLU A 108 4.06 9.54 -19.50
CA GLU A 108 4.12 10.78 -20.29
C GLU A 108 2.73 11.37 -20.49
N TRP A 109 1.75 10.54 -20.87
CA TRP A 109 0.38 11.01 -21.04
C TRP A 109 -0.23 11.51 -19.72
N ILE A 110 0.01 10.81 -18.61
CA ILE A 110 -0.42 11.27 -17.28
C ILE A 110 0.18 12.64 -16.95
N ALA A 111 1.46 12.86 -17.27
CA ALA A 111 2.14 14.13 -17.00
C ALA A 111 1.55 15.28 -17.82
N VAL A 112 1.31 15.07 -19.12
CA VAL A 112 0.67 16.06 -20.00
C VAL A 112 -0.73 16.40 -19.49
N GLN A 113 -1.55 15.38 -19.20
CA GLN A 113 -2.91 15.60 -18.72
C GLN A 113 -2.95 16.32 -17.37
N ALA A 114 -1.99 16.03 -16.48
CA ALA A 114 -1.90 16.70 -15.19
C ALA A 114 -1.54 18.18 -15.34
N LEU A 115 -0.68 18.54 -16.31
CA LEU A 115 -0.33 19.93 -16.59
C LEU A 115 -1.51 20.70 -17.18
N GLU A 116 -2.25 20.09 -18.11
CA GLU A 116 -3.49 20.65 -18.68
C GLU A 116 -4.53 20.93 -17.58
N LEU A 117 -4.80 19.93 -16.73
CA LEU A 117 -5.72 20.08 -15.59
C LEU A 117 -5.24 21.13 -14.58
N TYR A 118 -3.93 21.26 -14.38
CA TYR A 118 -3.40 22.27 -13.46
C TYR A 118 -3.66 23.67 -13.98
N ALA A 119 -3.43 23.92 -15.28
CA ALA A 119 -3.71 25.20 -15.90
C ALA A 119 -5.20 25.56 -15.83
N GLU A 120 -6.10 24.61 -16.12
CA GLU A 120 -7.56 24.83 -16.02
C GLU A 120 -8.04 25.16 -14.61
N ILE A 121 -7.41 24.59 -13.58
CA ILE A 121 -7.76 24.85 -12.17
C ILE A 121 -7.20 26.20 -11.70
N ASP A 122 -6.03 26.61 -12.19
CA ASP A 122 -5.36 27.86 -11.82
C ASP A 122 -5.99 29.09 -12.54
N ASP A 123 -6.51 28.91 -13.76
CA ASP A 123 -7.18 29.95 -14.55
C ASP A 123 -8.64 30.25 -14.11
N GLY A 124 -9.09 29.69 -12.98
CA GLY A 124 -10.38 30.04 -12.38
C GLY A 124 -10.39 31.50 -11.88
N PRO A 125 -11.52 32.23 -11.96
CA PRO A 125 -11.52 33.67 -11.69
C PRO A 125 -11.03 33.95 -10.27
N THR A 126 -9.91 34.67 -10.17
CA THR A 126 -9.41 35.26 -8.94
C THR A 126 -10.58 36.01 -8.30
N ARG A 127 -11.12 35.49 -7.19
CA ARG A 127 -12.08 36.23 -6.36
C ARG A 127 -11.38 37.51 -5.90
N THR A 128 -11.60 38.59 -6.62
CA THR A 128 -11.30 39.95 -6.17
C THR A 128 -12.20 40.22 -4.97
N PHE A 129 -11.59 40.47 -3.81
CA PHE A 129 -12.26 40.97 -2.61
C PHE A 129 -12.82 42.38 -2.82
#